data_AF-A0A9X4QTS3-F1
#
_entry.id   AF-A0A9X4QTS3-F1
#
_cell.length_a   1.000
_cell.length_b   1.000
_cell.length_c   1.000
_cell.angle_alpha   90.00
_cell.angle_beta   90.00
_cell.angle_gamma   90.00
#
_symmetry.space_group_name_H-M   'P 1'
#
loop_
_entity.id
_entity.type
_entity.pdbx_description
1 polymer ?
#
loop_
_entity_poly.entity_id
_entity_poly.type
_entity_poly.pdbx_seq_one_letter_code
_entity_poly.pdbx_strand_id
1 'polypeptide(L)'
;MPTGGVTASLIGLVEDDDRQLKSDIVLRQSSIRVDKRRVQPVWIEAEIGAGAGPGVYYPEITVYRRRMFEDERVEATLKFEIVVHDVTLDEPANNTFYLDLWQHNANLARKYDAPLWSDLHFEILEPYVASLAALGQKAVSLVVSEIPWSGQGSCYDRIDPANLFEYSIVGVTRRADGAWAYDFRALDRYVELCERHGIADEIEVFGLLNIWVIEDAGYGGVIADHPDAVRVRYYDESNGTYRFIRQKSEFEAYVVALERHFAERGWIERVRVLADEPSDLPLFRERLGAMRKMAHSFQYKAAIAHASFMAEEGIVDHVPILDCAGQEHEQIMEMRGGQDGADALLRRLRRQASEHLHLVQPP
;
A
#
# COMPACT_ATOMS: atom_id res chain seq x y z
N MET A 1 -15.49 -22.11 -20.70
CA MET A 1 -14.51 -23.15 -20.26
C MET A 1 -14.87 -23.48 -18.81
N PRO A 2 -14.53 -24.64 -18.22
CA PRO A 2 -15.22 -25.08 -17.00
C PRO A 2 -14.43 -24.68 -15.73
N THR A 3 -14.27 -23.42 -15.32
CA THR A 3 -15.22 -22.29 -15.22
C THR A 3 -14.59 -20.94 -15.61
N GLY A 4 -13.68 -20.92 -16.58
CA GLY A 4 -13.11 -19.71 -17.17
C GLY A 4 -13.97 -19.10 -18.29
N GLY A 5 -13.92 -17.77 -18.42
CA GLY A 5 -14.70 -16.98 -19.36
C GLY A 5 -13.84 -16.09 -20.27
N VAL A 6 -14.42 -15.70 -21.40
CA VAL A 6 -13.89 -14.60 -22.22
C VAL A 6 -14.81 -13.42 -22.01
N THR A 7 -14.24 -12.29 -21.61
CA THR A 7 -14.96 -11.03 -21.46
C THR A 7 -14.41 -9.99 -22.43
N ALA A 8 -15.28 -9.05 -22.81
CA ALA A 8 -14.92 -7.92 -23.64
C ALA A 8 -15.43 -6.64 -22.97
N SER A 9 -14.53 -5.69 -22.75
CA SER A 9 -14.81 -4.43 -22.06
C SER A 9 -14.43 -3.26 -22.97
N LEU A 10 -15.24 -2.21 -22.95
CA LEU A 10 -14.94 -1.00 -23.70
C LEU A 10 -13.80 -0.24 -23.03
N ILE A 11 -12.89 0.35 -23.81
CA ILE A 11 -11.83 1.21 -23.25
C ILE A 11 -12.24 2.67 -23.29
N GLY A 12 -12.31 3.28 -22.12
CA GLY A 12 -12.52 4.71 -21.93
C GLY A 12 -11.24 5.50 -22.17
N LEU A 13 -11.44 6.78 -22.45
CA LEU A 13 -10.37 7.73 -22.65
C LEU A 13 -10.21 8.63 -21.42
N VAL A 14 -8.97 8.90 -21.03
CA VAL A 14 -8.60 9.90 -20.02
C VAL A 14 -7.74 10.98 -20.67
N GLU A 15 -7.93 12.24 -20.30
CA GLU A 15 -7.03 13.32 -20.72
C GLU A 15 -5.78 13.28 -19.85
N ASP A 16 -4.61 13.25 -20.47
CA ASP A 16 -3.32 13.26 -19.78
C ASP A 16 -2.70 14.67 -19.75
N ASP A 17 -1.57 14.85 -19.08
CA ASP A 17 -0.87 16.14 -18.88
C ASP A 17 -0.49 16.84 -20.20
N ASP A 18 -0.31 16.07 -21.28
CA ASP A 18 -0.08 16.58 -22.64
C ASP A 18 -1.37 17.05 -23.35
N ARG A 19 -2.51 17.01 -22.65
CA ARG A 19 -3.88 17.31 -23.11
C ARG A 19 -4.37 16.40 -24.24
N GLN A 20 -3.79 15.22 -24.36
CA GLN A 20 -4.26 14.21 -25.30
C GLN A 20 -5.07 13.14 -24.58
N LEU A 21 -6.04 12.60 -25.30
CA LEU A 21 -6.86 11.49 -24.80
C LEU A 21 -6.10 10.17 -24.96
N LYS A 22 -5.91 9.45 -23.85
CA LYS A 22 -5.25 8.15 -23.78
C LYS A 22 -6.25 7.07 -23.41
N SER A 23 -6.08 5.90 -24.03
CA SER A 23 -6.94 4.73 -23.81
C SER A 23 -6.45 3.98 -22.57
N ASP A 24 -7.14 4.15 -21.44
CA ASP A 24 -6.62 3.72 -20.13
C ASP A 24 -7.68 3.03 -19.25
N ILE A 25 -8.93 3.51 -19.28
CA ILE A 25 -9.96 3.03 -18.36
C ILE A 25 -10.66 1.79 -18.95
N VAL A 26 -10.61 0.65 -18.27
CA VAL A 26 -11.47 -0.50 -18.61
C VAL A 26 -12.89 -0.22 -18.10
N LEU A 27 -13.83 0.07 -19.01
CA LEU A 27 -15.20 0.45 -18.66
C LEU A 27 -16.08 -0.77 -18.37
N ARG A 28 -16.96 -0.64 -17.38
CA ARG A 28 -18.03 -1.62 -17.08
C ARG A 28 -19.26 -1.47 -17.98
N GLN A 29 -19.26 -0.50 -18.90
CA GLN A 29 -20.40 -0.23 -19.79
C GLN A 29 -20.45 -1.27 -20.91
N SER A 30 -21.64 -1.72 -21.30
CA SER A 30 -21.82 -2.70 -22.39
C SER A 30 -21.92 -2.08 -23.78
N SER A 31 -22.08 -0.76 -23.89
CA SER A 31 -22.19 -0.06 -25.17
C SER A 31 -21.68 1.38 -25.07
N ILE A 32 -21.19 1.93 -26.18
CA ILE A 32 -20.75 3.32 -26.29
C ILE A 32 -21.07 3.88 -27.68
N ARG A 33 -21.31 5.18 -27.77
CA ARG A 33 -21.43 5.88 -29.04
C ARG A 33 -20.04 6.08 -29.64
N VAL A 34 -19.84 5.55 -30.85
CA VAL A 34 -18.62 5.80 -31.63
C VAL A 34 -18.91 6.84 -32.72
N ASP A 35 -18.26 7.99 -32.63
CA ASP A 35 -18.39 9.05 -33.63
C ASP A 35 -17.64 8.72 -34.93
N LYS A 36 -18.08 9.33 -36.02
CA LYS A 36 -17.44 9.16 -37.34
C LYS A 36 -15.97 9.56 -37.28
N ARG A 37 -15.09 8.70 -37.80
CA ARG A 37 -13.62 8.87 -37.79
C ARG A 37 -13.01 8.83 -36.37
N ARG A 38 -13.66 8.16 -35.43
CA ARG A 38 -13.08 7.79 -34.12
C ARG A 38 -12.86 6.28 -34.05
N VAL A 39 -11.80 5.91 -33.34
CA VAL A 39 -11.51 4.52 -32.96
C VAL A 39 -12.03 4.31 -31.55
N GLN A 40 -12.60 3.13 -31.30
CA GLN A 40 -13.04 2.70 -29.97
C GLN A 40 -12.32 1.39 -29.67
N PRO A 41 -11.28 1.39 -28.82
CA PRO A 41 -10.62 0.15 -28.42
C PRO A 41 -11.53 -0.69 -27.51
N VAL A 42 -11.29 -2.00 -27.53
CA VAL A 42 -11.95 -3.01 -26.70
C VAL A 42 -10.86 -3.86 -26.05
N TRP A 43 -10.94 -4.04 -24.75
CA TRP A 43 -10.10 -4.97 -24.00
C TRP A 43 -10.76 -6.35 -24.00
N ILE A 44 -9.98 -7.38 -24.33
CA ILE A 44 -10.43 -8.76 -24.31
C ILE A 44 -9.63 -9.47 -23.24
N GLU A 45 -10.32 -10.06 -22.29
CA GLU A 45 -9.72 -10.82 -21.21
C GLU A 45 -10.21 -12.26 -21.27
N ALA A 46 -9.28 -13.22 -21.19
CA ALA A 46 -9.57 -14.64 -21.21
C ALA A 46 -9.08 -15.25 -19.90
N GLU A 47 -10.02 -15.57 -19.02
CA GLU A 47 -9.75 -16.29 -17.80
C GLU A 47 -9.76 -17.79 -18.09
N ILE A 48 -8.62 -18.45 -17.86
CA ILE A 48 -8.48 -19.89 -18.05
C ILE A 48 -8.75 -20.58 -16.71
N GLY A 49 -9.95 -21.14 -16.57
CA GLY A 49 -10.35 -21.79 -15.31
C GLY A 49 -9.47 -23.01 -14.99
N ALA A 50 -9.25 -23.28 -13.70
CA ALA A 50 -8.37 -24.34 -13.22
C ALA A 50 -8.68 -25.75 -13.77
N GLY A 51 -9.93 -26.01 -14.16
CA GLY A 51 -10.35 -27.27 -14.79
C GLY A 51 -10.21 -27.34 -16.31
N ALA A 52 -9.66 -26.31 -16.96
CA ALA A 52 -9.47 -26.30 -18.41
C ALA A 52 -8.34 -27.26 -18.81
N GLY A 53 -8.66 -28.25 -19.64
CA GLY A 53 -7.65 -29.17 -20.17
C GLY A 53 -6.74 -28.48 -21.20
N PRO A 54 -5.50 -28.96 -21.38
CA PRO A 54 -4.61 -28.45 -22.41
C PRO A 54 -5.21 -28.67 -23.80
N GLY A 55 -4.96 -27.73 -24.71
CA GLY A 55 -5.50 -27.79 -26.07
C GLY A 55 -5.69 -26.41 -26.70
N VAL A 56 -6.30 -26.41 -27.89
CA VAL A 56 -6.58 -25.19 -28.65
C VAL A 56 -8.06 -24.87 -28.57
N TYR A 57 -8.37 -23.65 -28.14
CA TYR A 57 -9.71 -23.12 -28.01
C TYR A 57 -9.92 -21.98 -28.99
N TYR A 58 -11.14 -21.86 -29.50
CA TYR A 58 -11.51 -20.83 -30.46
C TYR A 58 -12.71 -20.00 -30.00
N PRO A 59 -12.55 -19.13 -28.99
CA PRO A 59 -13.60 -18.20 -28.59
C PRO A 59 -13.98 -17.22 -29.72
N GLU A 60 -15.20 -16.71 -29.61
CA GLU A 60 -15.77 -15.75 -30.54
C GLU A 60 -16.30 -14.53 -29.79
N ILE A 61 -16.03 -13.34 -30.32
CA ILE A 61 -16.60 -12.08 -29.84
C ILE A 61 -17.45 -11.49 -30.94
N THR A 62 -18.72 -11.20 -30.63
CA THR A 62 -19.64 -10.58 -31.57
C THR A 62 -19.82 -9.10 -31.22
N VAL A 63 -19.55 -8.25 -32.20
CA VAL A 63 -19.72 -6.80 -32.10
C VAL A 63 -21.07 -6.45 -32.72
N TYR A 64 -21.91 -5.81 -31.92
CA TYR A 64 -23.22 -5.32 -32.34
C TYR A 64 -23.17 -3.81 -32.56
N ARG A 65 -23.98 -3.33 -33.50
CA ARG A 65 -24.17 -1.90 -33.73
C ARG A 65 -25.65 -1.59 -33.90
N ARG A 66 -26.02 -0.38 -33.52
CA ARG A 66 -27.30 0.22 -33.88
C ARG A 66 -27.11 1.70 -34.16
N ARG A 67 -28.02 2.30 -34.92
CA ARG A 67 -28.03 3.75 -35.13
C ARG A 67 -29.40 4.29 -34.74
N MET A 68 -29.42 5.17 -33.74
CA MET A 68 -30.65 5.77 -33.23
C MET A 68 -31.69 4.70 -32.86
N PHE A 69 -32.82 4.65 -33.58
CA PHE A 69 -33.94 3.74 -33.35
C PHE A 69 -33.95 2.55 -34.33
N GLU A 70 -32.88 2.35 -35.10
CA GLU A 70 -32.72 1.14 -35.93
C GLU A 70 -32.54 -0.10 -35.04
N ASP A 71 -33.01 -1.24 -35.54
CA ASP A 71 -32.74 -2.54 -34.91
C ASP A 71 -31.23 -2.79 -34.80
N GLU A 72 -30.84 -3.43 -33.71
CA GLU A 72 -29.46 -3.85 -33.52
C GLU A 72 -29.09 -4.93 -34.53
N ARG A 73 -27.87 -4.83 -35.07
CA ARG A 73 -27.33 -5.80 -36.01
C ARG A 73 -25.92 -6.20 -35.64
N VAL A 74 -25.56 -7.43 -35.97
CA VAL A 74 -24.18 -7.89 -35.91
C VAL A 74 -23.36 -7.12 -36.94
N GLU A 75 -22.34 -6.41 -36.49
CA GLU A 75 -21.36 -5.76 -37.38
C GLU A 75 -20.25 -6.73 -37.75
N ALA A 76 -19.76 -7.51 -36.77
CA ALA A 76 -18.71 -8.49 -36.98
C ALA A 76 -18.74 -9.58 -35.89
N THR A 77 -18.29 -10.78 -36.25
CA THR A 77 -17.94 -11.83 -35.30
C THR A 77 -16.45 -12.14 -35.49
N LEU A 78 -15.66 -11.93 -34.44
CA LEU A 78 -14.22 -12.11 -34.44
C LEU A 78 -13.90 -13.42 -33.72
N LYS A 79 -13.13 -14.28 -34.39
CA LYS A 79 -12.66 -15.55 -33.84
C LYS A 79 -11.16 -15.47 -33.59
N PHE A 80 -10.72 -15.95 -32.44
CA PHE A 80 -9.30 -15.95 -32.07
C PHE A 80 -8.91 -17.30 -31.48
N GLU A 81 -7.62 -17.59 -31.54
CA GLU A 81 -7.04 -18.84 -31.07
C GLU A 81 -6.42 -18.62 -29.68
N ILE A 82 -6.77 -19.49 -28.73
CA ILE A 82 -6.10 -19.58 -27.42
C ILE A 82 -5.50 -20.97 -27.30
N VAL A 83 -4.19 -21.05 -27.07
CA VAL A 83 -3.48 -22.30 -26.79
C VAL A 83 -3.29 -22.41 -25.27
N VAL A 84 -3.93 -23.41 -24.67
CA VAL A 84 -3.77 -23.75 -23.25
C VAL A 84 -2.73 -24.86 -23.14
N HIS A 85 -1.64 -24.56 -22.44
CA HIS A 85 -0.58 -25.53 -22.16
C HIS A 85 -0.90 -26.37 -20.92
N ASP A 86 -0.26 -27.53 -20.80
CA ASP A 86 -0.38 -28.43 -19.64
C ASP A 86 0.51 -27.93 -18.49
N VAL A 87 0.23 -26.71 -18.04
CA VAL A 87 0.92 -26.03 -16.94
C VAL A 87 -0.11 -25.24 -16.15
N THR A 88 -0.12 -25.42 -14.83
CA THR A 88 -0.96 -24.66 -13.90
C THR A 88 -0.14 -23.53 -13.29
N LEU A 89 -0.71 -22.32 -13.27
CA LEU A 89 -0.17 -21.20 -12.52
C LEU A 89 -0.74 -21.23 -11.10
N ASP A 90 0.07 -20.85 -10.11
CA ASP A 90 -0.39 -20.73 -8.74
C ASP A 90 -1.42 -19.59 -8.60
N GLU A 91 -2.32 -19.73 -7.64
CA GLU A 91 -3.22 -18.65 -7.25
C GLU A 91 -2.41 -17.42 -6.81
N PRO A 92 -2.84 -16.18 -7.11
CA PRO A 92 -2.10 -14.97 -6.75
C PRO A 92 -1.73 -14.86 -5.27
N ALA A 93 -2.58 -15.38 -4.38
CA ALA A 93 -2.32 -15.46 -2.95
C ALA A 93 -1.08 -16.31 -2.59
N ASN A 94 -0.71 -17.27 -3.43
CA ASN A 94 0.43 -18.17 -3.24
C ASN A 94 1.66 -17.78 -4.08
N ASN A 95 1.57 -16.72 -4.88
CA ASN A 95 2.70 -16.24 -5.67
C ASN A 95 3.88 -15.84 -4.78
N THR A 96 5.09 -16.17 -5.23
CA THR A 96 6.33 -15.71 -4.58
C THR A 96 6.62 -14.23 -4.85
N PHE A 97 5.95 -13.62 -5.82
CA PHE A 97 6.06 -12.20 -6.09
C PHE A 97 5.40 -11.41 -4.95
N TYR A 98 6.18 -10.52 -4.33
CA TYR A 98 5.71 -9.70 -3.23
C TYR A 98 5.12 -8.40 -3.79
N LEU A 99 3.82 -8.40 -4.05
CA LEU A 99 3.12 -7.20 -4.53
C LEU A 99 2.78 -6.29 -3.36
N ASP A 100 3.21 -5.04 -3.49
CA ASP A 100 2.94 -3.99 -2.52
C ASP A 100 2.58 -2.68 -3.23
N LEU A 101 1.27 -2.42 -3.33
CA LEU A 101 0.70 -1.17 -3.84
C LEU A 101 0.10 -0.38 -2.68
N TRP A 102 0.69 0.78 -2.37
CA TRP A 102 0.27 1.58 -1.23
C TRP A 102 -1.17 2.06 -1.34
N GLN A 103 -1.95 1.85 -0.27
CA GLN A 103 -3.38 2.20 -0.28
C GLN A 103 -3.64 3.60 0.26
N HIS A 104 -4.20 4.46 -0.59
CA HIS A 104 -4.60 5.84 -0.29
C HIS A 104 -6.06 5.92 0.17
N ASN A 105 -6.35 5.40 1.37
CA ASN A 105 -7.72 5.25 1.85
C ASN A 105 -8.45 6.59 2.04
N ALA A 106 -7.76 7.65 2.50
CA ALA A 106 -8.42 8.95 2.67
C ALA A 106 -8.84 9.57 1.33
N ASN A 107 -8.09 9.31 0.26
CA ASN A 107 -8.44 9.72 -1.09
C ASN A 107 -9.76 9.09 -1.56
N LEU A 108 -9.99 7.80 -1.23
CA LEU A 108 -11.24 7.12 -1.56
C LEU A 108 -12.43 7.74 -0.82
N ALA A 109 -12.32 7.98 0.49
CA ALA A 109 -13.36 8.69 1.23
C ALA A 109 -13.72 10.04 0.58
N ARG A 110 -12.71 10.85 0.23
CA ARG A 110 -12.91 12.14 -0.44
C ARG A 110 -13.53 12.01 -1.82
N LYS A 111 -13.09 11.04 -2.64
CA LYS A 111 -13.60 10.85 -4.00
C LYS A 111 -15.09 10.50 -4.02
N TYR A 112 -15.54 9.77 -3.01
CA TYR A 112 -16.92 9.29 -2.89
C TYR A 112 -17.76 10.13 -1.90
N ASP A 113 -17.26 11.26 -1.43
CA ASP A 113 -17.91 12.13 -0.44
C ASP A 113 -18.36 11.38 0.84
N ALA A 114 -17.62 10.35 1.24
CA ALA A 114 -17.90 9.56 2.42
C ALA A 114 -17.15 10.12 3.65
N PRO A 115 -17.77 10.16 4.84
CA PRO A 115 -17.05 10.50 6.06
C PRO A 115 -15.93 9.49 6.33
N LEU A 116 -14.73 9.99 6.67
CA LEU A 116 -13.58 9.15 6.99
C LEU A 116 -13.95 8.11 8.06
N TRP A 117 -13.57 6.86 7.77
CA TRP A 117 -13.71 5.69 8.66
C TRP A 117 -15.16 5.31 9.03
N SER A 118 -16.16 5.88 8.36
CA SER A 118 -17.57 5.49 8.51
C SER A 118 -17.87 4.13 7.88
N ASP A 119 -19.05 3.58 8.16
CA ASP A 119 -19.50 2.34 7.51
C ASP A 119 -19.52 2.45 5.99
N LEU A 120 -20.03 3.56 5.46
CA LEU A 120 -20.01 3.84 4.03
C LEU A 120 -18.58 3.84 3.46
N HIS A 121 -17.62 4.40 4.21
CA HIS A 121 -16.23 4.37 3.77
C HIS A 121 -15.70 2.93 3.66
N PHE A 122 -15.96 2.08 4.65
CA PHE A 122 -15.53 0.68 4.61
C PHE A 122 -16.24 -0.15 3.54
N GLU A 123 -17.52 0.13 3.26
CA GLU A 123 -18.24 -0.46 2.12
C GLU A 123 -17.59 -0.08 0.78
N ILE A 124 -17.08 1.15 0.66
CA ILE A 124 -16.32 1.60 -0.51
C ILE A 124 -14.95 0.92 -0.58
N LEU A 125 -14.24 0.75 0.55
CA LEU A 125 -12.90 0.14 0.59
C LEU A 125 -12.89 -1.34 0.19
N GLU A 126 -13.89 -2.11 0.62
CA GLU A 126 -13.93 -3.56 0.41
C GLU A 126 -13.74 -4.03 -1.05
N PRO A 127 -14.43 -3.49 -2.07
CA PRO A 127 -14.19 -3.89 -3.45
C PRO A 127 -12.77 -3.54 -3.96
N TYR A 128 -12.12 -2.49 -3.45
CA TYR A 128 -10.73 -2.18 -3.78
C TYR A 128 -9.78 -3.18 -3.12
N VAL A 129 -10.01 -3.51 -1.84
CA VAL A 129 -9.25 -4.54 -1.11
C VAL A 129 -9.37 -5.90 -1.81
N ALA A 130 -10.58 -6.30 -2.21
CA ALA A 130 -10.80 -7.55 -2.95
C ALA A 130 -10.05 -7.56 -4.29
N SER A 131 -10.04 -6.42 -5.00
CA SER A 131 -9.28 -6.30 -6.25
C SER A 131 -7.77 -6.39 -6.05
N LEU A 132 -7.25 -5.78 -4.98
CA LEU A 132 -5.82 -5.86 -4.62
C LEU A 132 -5.43 -7.30 -4.24
N ALA A 133 -6.27 -7.99 -3.47
CA ALA A 133 -6.06 -9.38 -3.11
C ALA A 133 -6.02 -10.30 -4.36
N ALA A 134 -6.91 -10.07 -5.32
CA ALA A 134 -6.91 -10.80 -6.59
C ALA A 134 -5.63 -10.60 -7.42
N LEU A 135 -4.92 -9.47 -7.22
CA LEU A 135 -3.61 -9.22 -7.83
C LEU A 135 -2.43 -9.82 -7.04
N GLY A 136 -2.69 -10.36 -5.84
CA GLY A 136 -1.67 -10.92 -4.96
C GLY A 136 -1.01 -9.93 -4.01
N GLN A 137 -1.68 -8.80 -3.70
CA GLN A 137 -1.21 -7.83 -2.69
C GLN A 137 -0.88 -8.52 -1.36
N LYS A 138 0.29 -8.22 -0.79
CA LYS A 138 0.79 -8.84 0.46
C LYS A 138 0.70 -7.92 1.67
N ALA A 139 0.86 -6.62 1.44
CA ALA A 139 1.00 -5.62 2.49
C ALA A 139 -0.25 -4.74 2.68
N VAL A 140 -0.56 -4.41 3.93
CA VAL A 140 -1.61 -3.46 4.32
C VAL A 140 -0.96 -2.12 4.66
N SER A 141 -1.36 -1.03 4.01
CA SER A 141 -0.86 0.32 4.29
C SER A 141 -1.74 1.03 5.33
N LEU A 142 -1.13 1.46 6.43
CA LEU A 142 -1.75 2.24 7.49
C LEU A 142 -1.06 3.59 7.63
N VAL A 143 -1.83 4.68 7.57
CA VAL A 143 -1.34 6.03 7.89
C VAL A 143 -1.75 6.36 9.32
N VAL A 144 -0.77 6.56 10.21
CA VAL A 144 -1.03 6.78 11.66
C VAL A 144 -0.63 8.18 12.14
N SER A 145 -0.34 9.09 11.23
CA SER A 145 -0.21 10.52 11.50
C SER A 145 -0.73 11.33 10.30
N GLU A 146 -0.83 12.65 10.45
CA GLU A 146 -1.43 13.51 9.43
C GLU A 146 -0.42 13.86 8.33
N ILE A 147 -0.84 13.58 7.10
CA ILE A 147 -0.24 14.06 5.86
C ILE A 147 1.28 13.74 5.81
N PRO A 148 1.69 12.47 5.92
CA PRO A 148 3.10 12.13 6.03
C PRO A 148 3.91 12.46 4.76
N TRP A 149 3.25 12.51 3.60
CA TRP A 149 3.85 12.91 2.32
C TRP A 149 3.65 14.38 1.96
N SER A 150 3.20 15.22 2.89
CA SER A 150 3.01 16.67 2.66
C SER A 150 2.19 17.01 1.40
N GLY A 151 1.19 16.17 1.10
CA GLY A 151 0.35 16.30 -0.09
C GLY A 151 1.05 16.06 -1.41
N GLN A 152 2.24 15.46 -1.40
CA GLN A 152 3.03 15.12 -2.59
C GLN A 152 3.26 16.36 -3.49
N GLY A 153 3.42 17.54 -2.89
CA GLY A 153 3.62 18.79 -3.61
C GLY A 153 2.39 19.30 -4.37
N SER A 154 1.22 18.68 -4.22
CA SER A 154 0.00 19.07 -4.95
C SER A 154 -0.45 20.51 -4.68
N CYS A 155 -0.03 21.10 -3.56
CA CYS A 155 -0.24 22.51 -3.25
C CYS A 155 0.47 23.48 -4.21
N TYR A 156 1.46 23.01 -4.98
CA TYR A 156 2.17 23.80 -5.97
C TYR A 156 1.52 23.76 -7.36
N ASP A 157 0.65 22.78 -7.62
CA ASP A 157 -0.10 22.74 -8.86
C ASP A 157 -1.22 23.78 -8.82
N ARG A 158 -1.10 24.80 -9.68
CA ARG A 158 -2.08 25.88 -9.81
C ARG A 158 -3.07 25.65 -10.94
N ILE A 159 -2.81 24.67 -11.80
CA ILE A 159 -3.61 24.37 -12.99
C ILE A 159 -4.67 23.33 -12.62
N ASP A 160 -4.25 22.25 -11.94
CA ASP A 160 -5.14 21.22 -11.43
C ASP A 160 -4.82 20.88 -9.96
N PRO A 161 -5.28 21.72 -9.01
CA PRO A 161 -4.94 21.52 -7.60
C PRO A 161 -5.57 20.22 -7.08
N ALA A 162 -4.73 19.23 -6.78
CA ALA A 162 -5.15 18.00 -6.13
C ALA A 162 -5.06 18.09 -4.60
N ASN A 163 -5.93 17.36 -3.89
CA ASN A 163 -5.88 17.22 -2.43
C ASN A 163 -5.38 15.82 -2.07
N LEU A 164 -4.08 15.56 -2.18
CA LEU A 164 -3.47 14.25 -1.89
C LEU A 164 -3.10 14.10 -0.39
N PHE A 165 -3.91 14.67 0.49
CA PHE A 165 -3.70 14.56 1.93
C PHE A 165 -4.24 13.22 2.46
N GLU A 166 -3.35 12.44 3.05
CA GLU A 166 -3.70 11.25 3.83
C GLU A 166 -3.84 11.61 5.31
N TYR A 167 -4.86 11.08 5.96
CA TYR A 167 -5.19 11.37 7.36
C TYR A 167 -4.98 10.15 8.25
N SER A 168 -4.70 10.38 9.53
CA SER A 168 -4.50 9.31 10.50
C SER A 168 -5.75 8.43 10.59
N ILE A 169 -5.55 7.11 10.51
CA ILE A 169 -6.58 6.11 10.78
C ILE A 169 -6.84 5.95 12.29
N VAL A 170 -5.91 6.41 13.13
CA VAL A 170 -6.04 6.37 14.59
C VAL A 170 -6.68 7.67 15.07
N GLY A 171 -7.79 7.55 15.80
CA GLY A 171 -8.41 8.69 16.47
C GLY A 171 -7.66 9.03 17.75
N VAL A 172 -7.25 10.29 17.92
CA VAL A 172 -6.58 10.75 19.14
C VAL A 172 -7.45 11.79 19.83
N THR A 173 -7.68 11.62 21.13
CA THR A 173 -8.48 12.54 21.95
C THR A 173 -7.71 12.88 23.21
N ARG A 174 -7.64 14.18 23.52
CA ARG A 174 -7.27 14.67 24.85
C ARG A 174 -8.56 14.94 25.62
N ARG A 175 -8.81 14.11 26.63
CA ARG A 175 -10.03 14.17 27.44
C ARG A 175 -10.07 15.42 28.31
N ALA A 176 -11.27 15.78 28.77
CA ALA A 176 -11.48 16.93 29.65
C ALA A 176 -10.69 16.84 30.98
N ASP A 177 -10.36 15.63 31.45
CA ASP A 177 -9.53 15.38 32.64
C ASP A 177 -8.01 15.45 32.35
N GLY A 178 -7.63 15.69 31.09
CA GLY A 178 -6.24 15.78 30.64
C GLY A 178 -5.64 14.45 30.17
N ALA A 179 -6.35 13.33 30.30
CA ALA A 179 -5.86 12.03 29.86
C ALA A 179 -5.90 11.87 28.33
N TRP A 180 -4.96 11.10 27.79
CA TRP A 180 -4.95 10.72 26.39
C TRP A 180 -5.79 9.46 26.15
N ALA A 181 -6.59 9.48 25.09
CA ALA A 181 -7.30 8.32 24.57
C ALA A 181 -6.95 8.12 23.10
N TYR A 182 -6.62 6.88 22.75
CA TYR A 182 -6.27 6.46 21.40
C TYR A 182 -7.31 5.43 20.94
N ASP A 183 -7.97 5.73 19.82
CA ASP A 183 -9.02 4.92 19.23
C ASP A 183 -8.50 4.20 17.99
N PHE A 184 -8.24 2.90 18.14
CA PHE A 184 -7.72 2.02 17.10
C PHE A 184 -8.82 1.30 16.31
N ARG A 185 -10.11 1.57 16.54
CA ARG A 185 -11.20 0.80 15.92
C ARG A 185 -11.18 0.82 14.38
N ALA A 186 -10.87 1.97 13.78
CA ALA A 186 -10.77 2.09 12.33
C ALA A 186 -9.54 1.35 11.77
N LEU A 187 -8.42 1.42 12.48
CA LEU A 187 -7.21 0.65 12.18
C LEU A 187 -7.53 -0.84 12.16
N ASP A 188 -8.15 -1.32 13.24
CA ASP A 188 -8.49 -2.73 13.42
C ASP A 188 -9.41 -3.23 12.32
N ARG A 189 -10.48 -2.48 12.04
CA ARG A 189 -11.45 -2.82 11.01
C ARG A 189 -10.82 -2.90 9.62
N TYR A 190 -9.84 -2.05 9.32
CA TYR A 190 -9.15 -2.07 8.03
C TYR A 190 -8.19 -3.26 7.90
N VAL A 191 -7.37 -3.50 8.92
CA VAL A 191 -6.49 -4.68 8.95
C VAL A 191 -7.32 -5.97 8.83
N GLU A 192 -8.38 -6.11 9.62
CA GLU A 192 -9.28 -7.27 9.56
C GLU A 192 -9.98 -7.40 8.21
N LEU A 193 -10.34 -6.29 7.54
CA LEU A 193 -10.90 -6.31 6.20
C LEU A 193 -9.88 -6.87 5.19
N CYS A 194 -8.64 -6.38 5.22
CA CYS A 194 -7.57 -6.88 4.37
C CYS A 194 -7.27 -8.37 4.61
N GLU A 195 -7.21 -8.79 5.87
CA GLU A 195 -6.98 -10.20 6.23
C GLU A 195 -8.10 -11.12 5.74
N ARG A 196 -9.37 -10.68 5.81
CA ARG A 196 -10.50 -11.47 5.28
C ARG A 196 -10.38 -11.74 3.78
N HIS A 197 -9.71 -10.86 3.04
CA HIS A 197 -9.44 -11.01 1.61
C HIS A 197 -8.06 -11.61 1.33
N GLY A 198 -7.28 -11.99 2.35
CA GLY A 198 -5.99 -12.68 2.19
C GLY A 198 -4.76 -11.78 2.11
N ILE A 199 -4.90 -10.48 2.38
CA ILE A 199 -3.77 -9.54 2.49
C ILE A 199 -3.34 -9.50 3.96
N ALA A 200 -2.37 -10.35 4.33
CA ALA A 200 -2.05 -10.60 5.74
C ALA A 200 -0.55 -10.75 6.06
N ASP A 201 0.33 -10.68 5.07
CA ASP A 201 1.76 -10.96 5.29
C ASP A 201 2.47 -9.82 6.02
N GLU A 202 2.05 -8.57 5.77
CA GLU A 202 2.69 -7.38 6.32
C GLU A 202 1.68 -6.26 6.61
N ILE A 203 1.97 -5.48 7.65
CA ILE A 203 1.31 -4.20 7.94
C ILE A 203 2.35 -3.09 7.87
N GLU A 204 2.26 -2.25 6.86
CA GLU A 204 3.08 -1.05 6.75
C GLU A 204 2.46 0.12 7.51
N VAL A 205 3.25 0.73 8.39
CA VAL A 205 2.85 1.86 9.22
C VAL A 205 3.61 3.09 8.75
N PHE A 206 2.89 3.95 8.03
CA PHE A 206 3.35 5.24 7.55
C PHE A 206 3.07 6.34 8.56
N GLY A 207 3.90 7.38 8.54
CA GLY A 207 3.68 8.57 9.34
C GLY A 207 4.38 8.60 10.69
N LEU A 208 5.36 7.73 10.92
CA LEU A 208 6.21 7.78 12.11
C LEU A 208 7.71 7.94 11.80
N LEU A 209 8.13 7.75 10.57
CA LEU A 209 9.54 7.74 10.19
C LEU A 209 9.75 8.35 8.79
N ASN A 210 10.73 9.24 8.69
CA ASN A 210 11.14 9.97 7.50
C ASN A 210 10.01 10.75 6.82
N ILE A 211 9.35 11.62 7.59
CA ILE A 211 8.21 12.41 7.10
C ILE A 211 8.67 13.44 6.07
N TRP A 212 7.95 13.57 4.97
CA TRP A 212 8.26 14.57 3.95
C TRP A 212 8.03 15.97 4.52
N VAL A 213 8.94 16.88 4.21
CA VAL A 213 8.93 18.26 4.70
C VAL A 213 8.88 19.21 3.52
N ILE A 214 7.90 20.11 3.56
CA ILE A 214 7.73 21.20 2.59
C ILE A 214 7.42 22.47 3.41
N GLU A 215 8.48 23.07 3.99
CA GLU A 215 8.33 24.10 5.03
C GLU A 215 7.64 25.38 4.52
N ASP A 216 7.94 25.81 3.30
CA ASP A 216 7.35 26.99 2.66
C ASP A 216 5.85 26.82 2.38
N ALA A 217 5.39 25.58 2.19
CA ALA A 217 3.97 25.23 2.11
C ALA A 217 3.33 24.96 3.49
N GLY A 218 4.08 25.09 4.58
CA GLY A 218 3.59 24.90 5.95
C GLY A 218 3.64 23.46 6.46
N TYR A 219 4.24 22.52 5.72
CA TYR A 219 4.41 21.13 6.14
C TYR A 219 5.74 20.90 6.87
N GLY A 220 5.94 21.65 7.95
CA GLY A 220 7.09 21.51 8.85
C GLY A 220 6.85 20.55 10.01
N GLY A 221 7.88 20.40 10.85
CA GLY A 221 7.78 19.70 12.12
C GLY A 221 6.99 20.50 13.17
N VAL A 222 6.20 19.79 13.97
CA VAL A 222 5.32 20.40 15.00
C VAL A 222 5.76 20.13 16.44
N ILE A 223 6.72 19.21 16.64
CA ILE A 223 7.32 18.82 17.92
C ILE A 223 8.77 19.31 17.90
N ALA A 224 9.11 20.30 18.74
CA ALA A 224 10.37 21.03 18.62
C ALA A 224 11.63 20.20 18.93
N ASP A 225 11.51 19.18 19.77
CA ASP A 225 12.60 18.35 20.28
C ASP A 225 12.61 16.92 19.70
N HIS A 226 11.94 16.73 18.56
CA HIS A 226 11.90 15.49 17.80
C HIS A 226 12.60 15.66 16.43
N PRO A 227 13.46 14.72 15.99
CA PRO A 227 14.24 14.86 14.75
C PRO A 227 13.44 14.68 13.44
N ASP A 228 12.14 14.39 13.55
CA ASP A 228 11.26 14.15 12.41
C ASP A 228 10.04 15.09 12.44
N ALA A 229 9.39 15.25 11.29
CA ALA A 229 8.28 16.18 11.12
C ALA A 229 6.90 15.51 11.33
N VAL A 230 6.80 14.56 12.26
CA VAL A 230 5.56 13.83 12.54
C VAL A 230 4.48 14.77 13.06
N ARG A 231 3.25 14.59 12.53
CA ARG A 231 2.10 15.46 12.80
C ARG A 231 0.93 14.63 13.33
N VAL A 232 0.82 14.43 14.64
CA VAL A 232 -0.33 13.73 15.23
C VAL A 232 -1.41 14.73 15.65
N ARG A 233 -2.54 14.73 14.94
CA ARG A 233 -3.71 15.55 15.28
C ARG A 233 -4.54 14.86 16.36
N TYR A 234 -5.10 15.64 17.29
CA TYR A 234 -6.01 15.19 18.32
C TYR A 234 -7.20 16.13 18.50
N TYR A 235 -8.31 15.60 19.01
CA TYR A 235 -9.46 16.37 19.46
C TYR A 235 -9.32 16.71 20.96
N ASP A 236 -9.45 17.98 21.32
CA ASP A 236 -9.39 18.48 22.70
C ASP A 236 -10.80 18.68 23.25
N GLU A 237 -11.25 17.77 24.12
CA GLU A 237 -12.61 17.81 24.69
C GLU A 237 -12.85 19.03 25.58
N SER A 238 -11.79 19.63 26.15
CA SER A 238 -11.93 20.76 27.08
C SER A 238 -12.50 22.02 26.42
N ASN A 239 -12.29 22.15 25.10
CA ASN A 239 -12.68 23.33 24.33
C ASN A 239 -13.30 22.98 22.96
N GLY A 240 -13.40 21.70 22.62
CA GLY A 240 -14.04 21.22 21.39
C GLY A 240 -13.26 21.51 20.10
N THR A 241 -11.93 21.60 20.15
CA THR A 241 -11.10 21.94 18.99
C THR A 241 -10.10 20.85 18.60
N TYR A 242 -9.68 20.83 17.34
CA TYR A 242 -8.57 19.99 16.90
C TYR A 242 -7.23 20.70 17.08
N ARG A 243 -6.22 19.94 17.52
CA ARG A 243 -4.86 20.42 17.80
C ARG A 243 -3.85 19.35 17.36
N PHE A 244 -2.56 19.66 17.45
CA PHE A 244 -1.48 18.73 17.18
C PHE A 244 -0.65 18.50 18.44
N ILE A 245 -0.15 17.28 18.65
CA ILE A 245 0.81 16.98 19.71
C ILE A 245 2.04 17.86 19.50
N ARG A 246 2.50 18.51 20.57
CA ARG A 246 3.65 19.45 20.55
C ARG A 246 4.81 19.00 21.43
N GLN A 247 4.55 18.13 22.40
CA GLN A 247 5.56 17.66 23.34
C GLN A 247 6.01 16.26 22.94
N LYS A 248 7.33 16.03 22.93
CA LYS A 248 7.91 14.73 22.63
C LYS A 248 7.39 13.61 23.54
N SER A 249 7.25 13.85 24.84
CA SER A 249 6.75 12.83 25.78
C SER A 249 5.31 12.37 25.47
N GLU A 250 4.47 13.26 24.96
CA GLU A 250 3.09 12.94 24.54
C GLU A 250 3.09 12.13 23.23
N PHE A 251 4.03 12.42 22.32
CA PHE A 251 4.23 11.64 21.11
C PHE A 251 4.82 10.26 21.41
N GLU A 252 5.80 10.17 22.31
CA GLU A 252 6.34 8.90 22.82
C GLU A 252 5.22 8.02 23.38
N ALA A 253 4.33 8.58 24.20
CA ALA A 253 3.19 7.85 24.75
C ALA A 253 2.22 7.33 23.66
N TYR A 254 2.02 8.10 22.58
CA TYR A 254 1.24 7.66 21.42
C TYR A 254 1.89 6.47 20.71
N VAL A 255 3.19 6.55 20.42
CA VAL A 255 3.95 5.48 19.75
C VAL A 255 3.96 4.20 20.60
N VAL A 256 4.20 4.32 21.91
CA VAL A 256 4.15 3.18 22.85
C VAL A 256 2.75 2.55 22.90
N ALA A 257 1.69 3.37 22.90
CA ALA A 257 0.32 2.85 22.88
C ALA A 257 0.01 2.10 21.59
N LEU A 258 0.49 2.59 20.44
CA LEU A 258 0.34 1.93 19.15
C LEU A 258 1.10 0.60 19.10
N GLU A 259 2.36 0.56 19.57
CA GLU A 259 3.15 -0.68 19.68
C GLU A 259 2.43 -1.72 20.56
N ARG A 260 1.99 -1.29 21.75
CA ARG A 260 1.24 -2.15 22.67
C ARG A 260 -0.02 -2.70 22.02
N HIS A 261 -0.77 -1.86 21.30
CA HIS A 261 -1.97 -2.29 20.59
C HIS A 261 -1.65 -3.37 19.56
N PHE A 262 -0.65 -3.15 18.69
CA PHE A 262 -0.23 -4.18 17.72
C PHE A 262 0.23 -5.48 18.41
N ALA A 263 0.90 -5.40 19.56
CA ALA A 263 1.30 -6.58 20.34
C ALA A 263 0.08 -7.31 20.93
N GLU A 264 -0.88 -6.60 21.53
CA GLU A 264 -2.12 -7.15 22.09
C GLU A 264 -3.00 -7.82 21.01
N ARG A 265 -2.98 -7.26 19.79
CA ARG A 265 -3.64 -7.83 18.61
C ARG A 265 -2.90 -9.03 18.00
N GLY A 266 -1.67 -9.32 18.45
CA GLY A 266 -0.82 -10.36 17.88
C GLY A 266 -0.25 -10.03 16.50
N TRP A 267 -0.26 -8.75 16.10
CA TRP A 267 0.18 -8.29 14.79
C TRP A 267 1.62 -7.79 14.75
N ILE A 268 2.27 -7.60 15.90
CA ILE A 268 3.54 -6.87 16.02
C ILE A 268 4.66 -7.42 15.13
N GLU A 269 4.78 -8.74 14.94
CA GLU A 269 5.85 -9.36 14.15
C GLU A 269 5.80 -9.02 12.66
N ARG A 270 4.61 -8.70 12.14
CA ARG A 270 4.39 -8.32 10.73
C ARG A 270 4.26 -6.81 10.52
N VAL A 271 4.41 -6.01 11.57
CA VAL A 271 4.41 -4.55 11.45
C VAL A 271 5.76 -4.09 10.90
N ARG A 272 5.72 -3.19 9.92
CA ARG A 272 6.87 -2.45 9.39
C ARG A 272 6.58 -0.96 9.49
N VAL A 273 7.30 -0.24 10.36
CA VAL A 273 7.29 1.23 10.32
C VAL A 273 8.10 1.66 9.09
N LEU A 274 7.44 2.26 8.12
CA LEU A 274 8.03 2.55 6.82
C LEU A 274 8.65 3.96 6.76
N ALA A 275 9.86 4.03 6.21
CA ALA A 275 10.53 5.26 5.80
C ALA A 275 10.48 5.40 4.28
N ASP A 276 9.95 6.52 3.80
CA ASP A 276 9.84 6.77 2.36
C ASP A 276 10.98 7.68 1.89
N GLU A 277 11.81 7.20 0.98
CA GLU A 277 12.90 7.92 0.30
C GLU A 277 13.81 8.77 1.22
N PRO A 278 14.46 8.18 2.24
CA PRO A 278 15.46 8.91 2.99
C PRO A 278 16.63 9.31 2.07
N SER A 279 17.08 10.55 2.19
CA SER A 279 18.17 11.13 1.38
C SER A 279 19.35 11.62 2.21
N ASP A 280 19.17 11.85 3.51
CA ASP A 280 20.21 12.21 4.47
C ASP A 280 20.42 11.06 5.46
N LEU A 281 21.52 10.31 5.30
CA LEU A 281 21.80 9.12 6.11
C LEU A 281 22.05 9.44 7.59
N PRO A 282 22.88 10.43 7.98
CA PRO A 282 22.99 10.86 9.38
C PRO A 282 21.66 11.21 10.04
N LEU A 283 20.82 12.01 9.38
CA LEU A 283 19.52 12.40 9.91
C LEU A 283 18.57 11.21 10.01
N PHE A 284 18.56 10.36 8.98
CA PHE A 284 17.75 9.14 8.99
C PHE A 284 18.14 8.19 10.13
N ARG A 285 19.44 8.01 10.39
CA ARG A 285 19.92 7.23 11.55
C ARG A 285 19.49 7.83 12.88
N GLU A 286 19.50 9.17 13.01
CA GLU A 286 18.97 9.84 14.20
C GLU A 286 17.48 9.56 14.40
N ARG A 287 16.67 9.69 13.34
CA ARG A 287 15.22 9.42 13.36
C ARG A 287 14.91 7.96 13.69
N LEU A 288 15.58 7.02 13.02
CA LEU A 288 15.45 5.59 13.30
C LEU A 288 15.85 5.26 14.75
N GLY A 289 16.95 5.83 15.22
CA GLY A 289 17.41 5.67 16.60
C GLY A 289 16.43 6.23 17.63
N ALA A 290 15.75 7.34 17.32
CA ALA A 290 14.68 7.87 18.17
C ALA A 290 13.48 6.91 18.20
N MET A 291 13.02 6.41 17.05
CA MET A 291 11.92 5.45 16.97
C MET A 291 12.19 4.17 17.76
N ARG A 292 13.39 3.58 17.59
CA ARG A 292 13.79 2.35 18.28
C ARG A 292 13.87 2.49 19.80
N LYS A 293 14.08 3.71 20.31
CA LYS A 293 14.05 4.00 21.75
C LYS A 293 12.63 4.10 22.30
N MET A 294 11.66 4.52 21.47
CA MET A 294 10.26 4.68 21.86
C MET A 294 9.49 3.38 21.77
N ALA A 295 9.74 2.57 20.74
CA ALA A 295 9.10 1.28 20.51
C ALA A 295 10.16 0.25 20.09
N HIS A 296 10.36 -0.77 20.91
CA HIS A 296 11.47 -1.72 20.78
C HIS A 296 11.15 -2.93 19.90
N SER A 297 9.86 -3.21 19.71
CA SER A 297 9.31 -4.39 19.02
C SER A 297 8.93 -4.08 17.58
N PHE A 298 8.86 -2.79 17.20
CA PHE A 298 8.67 -2.42 15.80
C PHE A 298 9.87 -2.84 14.95
N GLN A 299 9.54 -3.35 13.76
CA GLN A 299 10.49 -3.58 12.69
C GLN A 299 10.35 -2.46 11.65
N TYR A 300 11.39 -2.22 10.86
CA TYR A 300 11.47 -1.06 9.96
C TYR A 300 11.71 -1.48 8.53
N LYS A 301 11.05 -0.77 7.60
CA LYS A 301 11.18 -0.94 6.15
C LYS A 301 11.53 0.40 5.53
N ALA A 302 12.29 0.41 4.45
CA ALA A 302 12.62 1.64 3.73
C ALA A 302 12.46 1.48 2.22
N ALA A 303 11.71 2.39 1.60
CA ALA A 303 11.81 2.64 0.16
C ALA A 303 13.03 3.55 -0.06
N ILE A 304 14.01 3.11 -0.84
CA ILE A 304 15.33 3.77 -0.90
C ILE A 304 15.68 4.23 -2.32
N ALA A 305 16.23 5.43 -2.40
CA ALA A 305 16.76 6.01 -3.64
C ALA A 305 18.24 5.69 -3.89
N HIS A 306 18.96 5.19 -2.88
CA HIS A 306 20.38 4.87 -2.93
C HIS A 306 20.69 3.59 -2.15
N ALA A 307 21.55 2.72 -2.69
CA ALA A 307 21.90 1.45 -2.06
C ALA A 307 22.67 1.63 -0.74
N SER A 308 23.27 2.81 -0.50
CA SER A 308 23.96 3.14 0.75
C SER A 308 23.06 2.99 2.00
N PHE A 309 21.74 3.14 1.86
CA PHE A 309 20.79 2.93 2.95
C PHE A 309 20.61 1.45 3.32
N MET A 310 20.94 0.51 2.44
CA MET A 310 20.90 -0.93 2.75
C MET A 310 21.93 -1.36 3.80
N ALA A 311 22.93 -0.52 4.06
CA ALA A 311 23.93 -0.75 5.09
C ALA A 311 23.44 -0.31 6.49
N GLU A 312 22.28 0.36 6.60
CA GLU A 312 21.77 0.82 7.88
C GLU A 312 21.21 -0.33 8.73
N GLU A 313 21.71 -0.47 9.95
CA GLU A 313 21.28 -1.53 10.86
C GLU A 313 19.87 -1.26 11.42
N GLY A 314 19.06 -2.32 11.48
CA GLY A 314 17.72 -2.28 12.07
C GLY A 314 16.58 -2.07 11.07
N ILE A 315 16.89 -2.01 9.79
CA ILE A 315 15.91 -2.11 8.70
C ILE A 315 15.89 -3.55 8.23
N VAL A 316 14.72 -4.17 8.25
CA VAL A 316 14.53 -5.58 7.87
C VAL A 316 14.22 -5.73 6.39
N ASP A 317 13.60 -4.71 5.77
CA ASP A 317 13.15 -4.73 4.38
C ASP A 317 13.57 -3.46 3.63
N HIS A 318 14.16 -3.63 2.45
CA HIS A 318 14.62 -2.54 1.58
C HIS A 318 13.95 -2.64 0.22
N VAL A 319 13.34 -1.55 -0.23
CA VAL A 319 12.66 -1.45 -1.53
C VAL A 319 13.39 -0.40 -2.37
N PRO A 320 14.44 -0.76 -3.13
CA PRO A 320 15.11 0.18 -4.00
C PRO A 320 14.17 0.61 -5.12
N ILE A 321 14.04 1.93 -5.33
CA ILE A 321 13.31 2.47 -6.48
C ILE A 321 13.94 1.97 -7.78
N LEU A 322 13.17 1.92 -8.87
CA LEU A 322 13.61 1.31 -10.12
C LEU A 322 14.94 1.86 -10.65
N ASP A 323 15.13 3.18 -10.55
CA ASP A 323 16.38 3.83 -10.96
C ASP A 323 17.57 3.39 -10.10
N CYS A 324 17.40 3.30 -8.78
CA CYS A 324 18.42 2.77 -7.86
C CYS A 324 18.71 1.29 -8.16
N ALA A 325 17.67 0.49 -8.34
CA ALA A 325 17.80 -0.95 -8.62
C ALA A 325 18.54 -1.23 -9.93
N GLY A 326 18.40 -0.34 -10.93
CA GLY A 326 19.11 -0.42 -12.20
C GLY A 326 20.53 0.14 -12.13
N GLN A 327 20.70 1.36 -11.63
CA GLN A 327 21.99 2.08 -11.65
C GLN A 327 22.99 1.53 -10.63
N GLU A 328 22.52 1.09 -9.47
CA GLU A 328 23.35 0.60 -8.36
C GLU A 328 23.26 -0.94 -8.22
N HIS A 329 22.86 -1.64 -9.28
CA HIS A 329 22.59 -3.09 -9.26
C HIS A 329 23.73 -3.94 -8.68
N GLU A 330 24.97 -3.71 -9.16
CA GLU A 330 26.14 -4.48 -8.72
C GLU A 330 26.38 -4.30 -7.21
N GLN A 331 26.31 -3.07 -6.73
CA GLN A 331 26.45 -2.73 -5.31
C GLN A 331 25.36 -3.37 -4.46
N ILE A 332 24.10 -3.35 -4.92
CA ILE A 332 22.97 -4.01 -4.24
C ILE A 332 23.24 -5.52 -4.13
N MET A 333 23.68 -6.15 -5.22
CA MET A 333 23.95 -7.60 -5.23
C MET A 333 25.13 -7.98 -4.31
N GLU A 334 26.18 -7.16 -4.25
CA GLU A 334 27.29 -7.35 -3.32
C GLU A 334 26.83 -7.28 -1.85
N MET A 335 26.02 -6.27 -1.51
CA MET A 335 25.46 -6.11 -0.16
C MET A 335 24.56 -7.29 0.22
N ARG A 336 23.70 -7.75 -0.71
CA ARG A 336 22.85 -8.92 -0.50
C ARG A 336 23.65 -10.20 -0.32
N GLY A 337 24.68 -10.43 -1.13
CA GLY A 337 25.55 -11.60 -0.99
C GLY A 337 26.27 -11.67 0.36
N GLY A 338 26.62 -10.52 0.93
CA GLY A 338 27.13 -10.40 2.29
C GLY A 338 26.08 -10.69 3.37
N GLN A 339 24.85 -10.18 3.19
CA GLN A 339 23.73 -10.38 4.11
C GLN A 339 23.20 -11.82 4.13
N ASP A 340 23.03 -12.45 2.96
CA ASP A 340 22.58 -13.85 2.86
C ASP A 340 23.56 -14.81 3.54
N GLY A 341 24.87 -14.52 3.44
CA GLY A 341 25.92 -15.26 4.15
C GLY A 341 25.85 -15.09 5.67
N ALA A 342 25.57 -13.88 6.16
CA ALA A 342 25.40 -13.58 7.58
C ALA A 342 24.11 -14.21 8.15
N ASP A 343 23.00 -14.16 7.41
CA ASP A 343 21.73 -14.77 7.80
C ASP A 343 21.77 -16.30 7.78
N ALA A 344 22.50 -16.90 6.84
CA ALA A 344 22.77 -18.34 6.86
C ALA A 344 23.59 -18.74 8.10
N LEU A 345 24.59 -17.92 8.48
CA LEU A 345 25.40 -18.15 9.68
C LEU A 345 24.56 -17.98 10.97
N LEU A 346 23.73 -16.93 11.05
CA LEU A 346 22.84 -16.68 12.20
C LEU A 346 21.79 -17.78 12.35
N ARG A 347 21.19 -18.26 11.25
CA ARG A 347 20.29 -19.43 11.26
C ARG A 347 21.01 -20.69 11.78
N ARG A 348 22.27 -20.89 11.40
CA ARG A 348 23.09 -22.02 11.86
C ARG A 348 23.45 -21.91 13.36
N LEU A 349 23.80 -20.71 13.82
CA LEU A 349 24.10 -20.42 15.22
C LEU A 349 22.85 -20.54 16.12
N ARG A 350 21.68 -20.07 15.67
CA ARG A 350 20.40 -20.25 16.37
C ARG A 350 20.02 -21.73 16.48
N ARG A 351 20.30 -22.51 15.43
CA ARG A 351 20.07 -23.98 15.45
C ARG A 351 21.00 -24.69 16.43
N GLN A 352 22.29 -24.33 16.48
CA GLN A 352 23.25 -24.86 17.46
C GLN A 352 22.94 -24.43 18.90
N ALA A 353 22.45 -23.20 19.11
CA ALA A 353 22.04 -22.72 20.43
C ALA A 353 20.77 -23.44 20.93
N SER A 354 19.83 -23.74 20.04
CA SER A 354 18.63 -24.55 20.33
C SER A 354 19.00 -26.00 20.68
N GLU A 355 19.96 -26.60 19.98
CA GLU A 355 20.47 -27.94 20.29
C GLU A 355 21.23 -28.01 21.63
N HIS A 356 21.89 -26.93 22.05
CA HIS A 356 22.56 -26.86 23.36
C HIS A 356 21.62 -26.62 24.54
N LEU A 357 20.43 -26.04 24.34
CA LEU A 357 19.43 -25.90 25.42
C LEU A 357 18.76 -27.24 25.79
N HIS A 358 18.85 -28.27 24.95
CA HIS A 358 18.27 -29.59 25.22
C HIS A 358 19.22 -30.56 25.96
N LEU A 359 20.46 -30.15 26.29
CA LEU A 359 21.46 -31.02 26.92
C LEU A 359 21.73 -30.73 28.41
N VAL A 360 20.95 -29.85 29.04
CA VAL A 360 21.06 -29.59 30.49
C VAL A 360 19.73 -29.88 31.17
N GLN A 361 19.49 -31.16 31.48
CA GLN A 361 18.61 -31.54 32.59
C GLN A 361 19.48 -32.13 33.71
N PRO A 362 19.32 -31.67 34.98
CA PRO A 362 20.10 -32.17 36.10
C PRO A 362 19.65 -33.60 36.51
N PRO A 363 20.50 -34.34 37.25
CA PRO A 363 20.44 -35.79 37.43
C PRO A 363 19.19 -36.35 38.13
#